data_AF-A0A4Y6RQR1-F1
#
_entry.id   AF-A0A4Y6RQR1-F1
#
_cell.length_a   1.000
_cell.length_b   1.000
_cell.length_c   1.000
_cell.angle_alpha   90.00
_cell.angle_beta   90.00
_cell.angle_gamma   90.00
#
_symmetry.space_group_name_H-M   'P 1'
#
loop_
_entity.id
_entity.type
_entity.pdbx_description
1 polymer ?
#
loop_
_entity_poly.entity_id
_entity_poly.type
_entity_poly.pdbx_seq_one_letter_code
_entity_poly.pdbx_strand_id
1 'polypeptide(L)' 'MAQRKRTIRPSETKSYLKAIKNSGFQSGRLIAHPDGRLEIIAEDRPFQTETERPSLSPFEQWEVDSANTS' A
#
# COMPACT_ATOMS: atom_id res chain seq x y z
N MET A 1 -15.08 7.13 -31.15
CA MET A 1 -14.12 8.08 -30.52
C MET A 1 -13.11 7.25 -29.73
N ALA A 2 -11.82 7.31 -30.08
CA ALA A 2 -10.80 6.50 -29.41
C ALA A 2 -10.60 7.00 -27.96
N GLN A 3 -10.94 6.17 -26.98
CA GLN A 3 -10.70 6.44 -25.56
C GLN A 3 -9.19 6.56 -25.32
N ARG A 4 -8.71 7.76 -25.00
CA ARG A 4 -7.31 7.99 -24.65
C ARG A 4 -7.08 7.45 -23.23
N LYS A 5 -6.61 6.21 -23.14
CA LYS A 5 -6.09 5.66 -21.89
C LYS A 5 -4.95 6.56 -21.41
N ARG A 6 -5.15 7.28 -20.32
CA ARG A 6 -4.10 8.08 -19.71
C ARG A 6 -3.17 7.16 -18.92
N THR A 7 -1.96 6.97 -19.42
CA THR A 7 -0.91 6.26 -18.68
C THR A 7 -0.43 7.13 -17.52
N ILE A 8 -0.63 6.67 -16.29
CA ILE A 8 -0.09 7.34 -15.10
C ILE A 8 1.41 7.05 -15.04
N ARG A 9 2.24 8.11 -14.99
CA ARG A 9 3.68 7.95 -14.82
C ARG A 9 4.03 7.70 -13.35
N PRO A 10 5.00 6.81 -13.04
CA PRO A 10 5.44 6.57 -11.67
C PRO A 10 5.90 7.84 -10.93
N SER A 11 6.50 8.81 -11.66
CA SER A 11 6.93 10.09 -11.10
C SER A 11 5.78 10.97 -10.64
N GLU A 12 4.68 11.03 -11.40
CA GLU A 12 3.47 11.77 -11.03
C GLU A 12 2.80 11.14 -9.82
N THR A 13 2.66 9.80 -9.80
CA THR A 13 2.11 9.06 -8.66
C THR A 13 2.86 9.37 -7.37
N LYS A 14 4.21 9.39 -7.42
CA LYS A 14 5.04 9.71 -6.26
C LYS A 14 4.77 11.12 -5.73
N SER A 15 4.61 12.10 -6.61
CA SER A 15 4.27 13.47 -6.24
C SER A 15 2.90 13.57 -5.57
N TYR A 16 1.89 12.88 -6.13
CA TYR A 16 0.53 12.86 -5.55
C TYR A 16 0.49 12.18 -4.18
N LEU A 17 1.11 11.01 -4.03
CA LEU A 17 1.18 10.32 -2.75
C LEU A 17 1.97 11.12 -1.70
N LYS A 18 3.02 11.85 -2.11
CA LYS A 18 3.75 12.75 -1.23
C LYS A 18 2.88 13.91 -0.76
N ALA A 19 2.07 14.50 -1.65
CA ALA A 19 1.15 15.56 -1.28
C ALA A 19 0.10 15.07 -0.25
N ILE A 20 -0.47 13.88 -0.47
CA ILE A 20 -1.41 13.25 0.47
C ILE A 20 -0.79 13.07 1.85
N LYS A 21 0.45 12.55 1.90
CA LYS A 21 1.20 12.37 3.16
C LYS A 21 1.46 13.71 3.86
N ASN A 22 1.84 14.74 3.11
CA ASN A 22 2.07 16.09 3.65
C ASN A 22 0.78 16.75 4.18
N SER A 23 -0.38 16.37 3.64
CA SER A 23 -1.69 16.82 4.11
C SER A 23 -2.16 16.10 5.39
N GLY A 24 -1.37 15.18 5.93
CA GLY A 24 -1.66 14.50 7.19
C GLY A 24 -2.45 13.20 7.05
N PHE A 25 -2.78 12.77 5.84
CA PHE A 25 -3.44 11.48 5.62
C PHE A 25 -2.44 10.34 5.65
N GLN A 26 -2.82 9.23 6.27
CA GLN A 26 -1.97 8.04 6.38
C GLN A 26 -1.75 7.34 5.04
N SER A 27 -2.78 7.34 4.18
CA SER A 27 -2.75 6.64 2.91
C SER A 27 -3.56 7.36 1.84
N GLY A 28 -3.36 6.99 0.58
CA GLY A 28 -4.17 7.49 -0.51
C GLY A 28 -4.18 6.55 -1.71
N ARG A 29 -5.23 6.66 -2.52
CA ARG A 29 -5.42 5.88 -3.74
C ARG A 29 -5.54 6.81 -4.93
N LEU A 30 -5.02 6.35 -6.06
CA LEU A 30 -5.02 7.04 -7.34
C LEU A 30 -5.82 6.21 -8.33
N ILE A 31 -6.86 6.80 -8.93
CA ILE A 31 -7.73 6.14 -9.90
C ILE A 31 -7.61 6.86 -11.24
N ALA A 32 -7.16 6.14 -12.27
CA ALA A 32 -7.25 6.61 -13.66
C ALA A 32 -8.57 6.15 -14.25
N HIS A 33 -9.43 7.12 -14.60
CA HIS A 33 -10.67 6.85 -15.30
C HIS A 33 -10.42 6.70 -16.81
N PRO A 34 -11.23 5.89 -17.52
CA PRO A 34 -11.05 5.64 -18.95
C PRO A 34 -11.37 6.86 -19.84
N ASP A 35 -12.03 7.89 -19.29
CA ASP A 35 -12.26 9.20 -19.92
C ASP A 35 -11.03 10.13 -19.85
N GLY A 36 -9.96 9.71 -19.16
CA GLY A 36 -8.73 10.48 -18.99
C GLY A 36 -8.69 11.32 -17.71
N ARG A 37 -9.77 11.34 -16.92
CA ARG A 37 -9.81 11.95 -15.60
C ARG A 37 -8.95 11.16 -14.62
N LEU A 38 -8.37 11.86 -13.66
CA LEU A 38 -7.57 11.28 -12.60
C LEU A 38 -8.15 11.72 -11.27
N GLU A 39 -8.41 10.76 -10.39
CA GLU A 39 -9.02 10.97 -9.08
C GLU A 39 -8.05 10.54 -7.99
N ILE A 40 -7.90 11.39 -6.97
CA ILE A 40 -7.00 11.18 -5.84
C ILE A 40 -7.87 11.14 -4.59
N ILE A 41 -7.87 10.01 -3.90
CA ILE A 41 -8.64 9.80 -2.67
C ILE A 41 -7.66 9.65 -1.53
N ALA A 42 -7.73 10.55 -0.55
CA ALA A 42 -6.97 10.42 0.68
C ALA A 42 -7.79 9.61 1.69
N GLU A 43 -7.16 8.59 2.29
CA GLU A 43 -7.81 7.71 3.25
C GLU A 43 -7.15 7.83 4.61
N ASP A 44 -7.94 8.30 5.56
CA ASP A 44 -7.63 8.28 6.98
C ASP A 44 -8.28 7.03 7.59
N ARG A 45 -7.73 5.85 7.26
CA ARG A 45 -8.15 4.63 7.96
C ARG A 45 -7.51 4.68 9.34
N PRO A 46 -8.24 4.38 10.43
CA PRO A 46 -7.59 4.11 11.69
C PRO A 46 -6.57 3.01 11.43
N PHE A 47 -5.33 3.26 11.84
CA PHE A 47 -4.25 2.29 11.79
C PHE A 47 -4.79 0.99 12.41
N GLN A 48 -5.14 0.00 11.59
CA GLN A 48 -5.30 -1.36 12.08
C GLN A 48 -3.89 -1.82 12.43
N THR A 49 -3.48 -1.46 13.64
CA THR A 49 -2.33 -2.01 14.36
C THR A 49 -2.69 -3.45 14.61
N GLU A 50 -2.47 -4.29 13.62
CA GLU A 50 -2.34 -5.73 13.73
C GLU A 50 -2.03 -6.21 12.32
N THR A 51 -0.80 -5.89 11.89
CA THR A 51 -0.06 -6.91 11.15
C THR A 51 0.01 -8.10 12.11
N GLU A 52 -1.02 -8.96 12.11
CA GLU A 52 -0.92 -10.28 12.69
C GLU A 52 0.38 -10.83 12.12
N ARG A 53 1.39 -10.99 12.97
CA ARG A 53 2.59 -11.71 12.58
C ARG A 53 2.07 -13.02 12.00
N PRO A 54 2.46 -13.41 10.78
CA PRO A 54 2.12 -14.73 10.30
C PRO A 54 2.54 -15.70 11.39
N SER A 55 1.58 -16.46 11.93
CA SER A 55 1.88 -17.52 12.88
C SER A 55 2.96 -18.37 12.23
N LEU A 56 4.13 -18.44 12.86
CA LEU A 56 5.28 -19.18 12.34
C LEU A 56 4.80 -20.55 11.87
N SER A 57 5.24 -20.94 10.67
CA SER A 57 4.93 -22.28 10.19
C SER A 57 5.49 -23.32 11.17
N PRO A 58 4.90 -24.53 11.26
CA PRO A 58 5.40 -25.57 12.17
C PRO A 58 6.90 -25.88 11.98
N PHE A 59 7.43 -25.66 10.78
CA PHE A 59 8.85 -25.83 10.48
C PHE A 59 9.71 -24.75 11.13
N GLU A 60 9.32 -23.48 11.00
CA GLU A 60 10.03 -22.35 11.62
C GLU A 60 9.97 -22.42 13.16
N GLN A 61 8.89 -22.97 13.73
CA GLN A 61 8.79 -23.23 15.17
C GLN A 61 9.81 -24.29 15.64
N TRP A 62 9.96 -25.38 14.88
CA TRP A 62 10.91 -26.46 15.21
C TRP A 62 12.37 -26.00 15.19
N GLU A 63 12.76 -25.14 14.24
CA GLU A 63 14.13 -24.59 14.19
C GLU A 63 14.45 -23.75 15.43
N VAL A 64 13.50 -22.92 15.89
CA VAL A 64 13.68 -22.08 17.08
C VAL A 64 13.77 -22.93 18.36
N ASP A 65 12.94 -23.95 18.50
CA ASP A 65 12.97 -24.84 19.67
C ASP A 65 14.25 -25.70 19.72
N SER A 66 14.73 -26.14 18.54
CA SER A 66 15.96 -26.93 18.44
C SER A 66 17.21 -26.07 18.71
N ALA A 67 17.20 -24.80 18.33
CA ALA A 67 18.31 -23.87 18.56
C ALA A 67 18.48 -23.45 20.04
N ASN A 68 17.41 -23.50 20.84
CA ASN A 68 17.45 -23.15 22.28
C ASN A 68 17.81 -24.32 23.20
N THR A 69 18.08 -25.51 22.65
CA THR A 69 18.41 -26.73 23.42
C THR A 69 19.92 -27.05 23.33
N SER A 70 20.79 -26.08 23.61
CA SER A 70 22.26 -26.27 23.74
C SER A 70 22.79 -25.74 25.07
#